data_AF-A0A954Y491-F1
#
_entry.id   AF-A0A954Y491-F1
#
_cell.length_a   1.000
_cell.length_b   1.000
_cell.length_c   1.000
_cell.angle_alpha   90.00
_cell.angle_beta   90.00
_cell.angle_gamma   90.00
#
_symmetry.space_group_name_H-M   'P 1'
#
loop_
_entity.id
_entity.type
_entity.pdbx_description
1 polymer ?
#
loop_
_entity_poly.entity_id
_entity_poly.type
_entity_poly.pdbx_seq_one_letter_code
_entity_poly.pdbx_strand_id
1 'polypeptide(L)'
;MTLVAEEARQSAEKFVERFHAIRDEVSRFMVGQQQLIEEVLLSVVCGGHVLLEGVPGLGKTALVHSLSQALDLRFNRIQFTPDLLPADIVGTQVMVDRQGHKALEFAPGPVFCNILLADEINRATPKTQSALLETMQEKSVTVAGHTHLLDKPFFVLATQNPIEQDGTYPLPEAQLDRFFFKLLVEMPSHADFAEILNRTGGNEPPKITPVASGDDILQMGHTLRETPIDHTVQDYLISIVRATHPDNEHAPEQVKRYVRHGASPRGAQAMLASSRARALLNGRYHVSREDVAAVAAPALRHRLILSFEGEADGVRTDDVIAAAVQAVG
;
A
#
# COMPACT_ATOMS: atom_id res chain seq x y z
N MET A 1 -1.29 23.79 -30.07
CA MET A 1 -1.02 23.17 -28.76
C MET A 1 -0.11 24.09 -27.98
N THR A 2 -0.50 24.52 -26.79
CA THR A 2 0.31 25.33 -25.87
C THR A 2 1.49 24.50 -25.36
N LEU A 3 2.66 25.12 -25.11
CA LEU A 3 3.86 24.46 -24.58
C LEU A 3 3.57 23.60 -23.33
N VAL A 4 2.68 24.08 -22.46
CA VAL A 4 2.22 23.39 -21.25
C VAL A 4 1.53 22.05 -21.55
N ALA A 5 0.76 21.95 -22.64
CA ALA A 5 0.07 20.71 -23.00
C ALA A 5 1.05 19.65 -23.53
N GLU A 6 2.14 20.08 -24.16
CA GLU A 6 3.20 19.19 -24.65
C GLU A 6 4.05 18.65 -23.50
N GLU A 7 4.39 19.50 -22.53
CA GLU A 7 5.12 19.09 -21.31
C GLU A 7 4.34 18.08 -20.46
N ALA A 8 3.03 18.32 -20.28
CA ALA A 8 2.15 17.40 -19.57
C ALA A 8 2.04 16.04 -20.29
N ARG A 9 1.96 16.06 -21.63
CA ARG A 9 1.93 14.84 -22.44
C ARG A 9 3.22 14.03 -22.28
N GLN A 10 4.38 14.68 -22.42
CA GLN A 10 5.68 14.01 -22.27
C GLN A 10 5.87 13.43 -20.86
N SER A 11 5.38 14.13 -19.83
CA SER A 11 5.45 13.65 -18.45
C SER A 11 4.59 12.40 -18.24
N ALA A 12 3.39 12.38 -18.81
CA ALA A 12 2.52 11.21 -18.79
C ALA A 12 3.08 10.03 -19.61
N GLU A 13 3.67 10.26 -20.78
CA GLU A 13 4.33 9.20 -21.57
C GLU A 13 5.50 8.58 -20.79
N LYS A 14 6.35 9.40 -20.16
CA LYS A 14 7.44 8.93 -19.28
C LYS A 14 6.91 8.17 -18.07
N PHE A 15 5.81 8.62 -17.46
CA PHE A 15 5.15 7.92 -16.36
C PHE A 15 4.77 6.49 -16.79
N VAL A 16 4.10 6.35 -17.92
CA VAL A 16 3.64 5.04 -18.43
C VAL A 16 4.82 4.12 -18.75
N GLU A 17 5.84 4.65 -19.45
CA GLU A 17 7.05 3.91 -19.78
C GLU A 17 7.75 3.37 -18.52
N ARG A 18 7.98 4.25 -17.52
CA ARG A 18 8.63 3.86 -16.26
C ARG A 18 7.80 2.87 -15.47
N PHE A 19 6.48 3.08 -15.39
CA PHE A 19 5.59 2.18 -14.67
C PHE A 19 5.64 0.76 -15.26
N HIS A 20 5.53 0.65 -16.60
CA HIS A 20 5.62 -0.65 -17.27
C HIS A 20 7.00 -1.28 -17.11
N ALA A 21 8.09 -0.51 -17.24
CA ALA A 21 9.44 -1.03 -17.01
C ALA A 21 9.61 -1.63 -15.61
N ILE A 22 9.14 -0.94 -14.57
CA ILE A 22 9.20 -1.43 -13.18
C ILE A 22 8.32 -2.68 -13.00
N ARG A 23 7.07 -2.64 -13.48
CA ARG A 23 6.13 -3.77 -13.38
C ARG A 23 6.69 -5.01 -14.06
N ASP A 24 7.22 -4.86 -15.27
CA ASP A 24 7.72 -5.96 -16.08
C ASP A 24 8.99 -6.55 -15.46
N GLU A 25 9.87 -5.71 -14.90
CA GLU A 25 11.07 -6.17 -14.20
C GLU A 25 10.73 -6.96 -12.93
N VAL A 26 9.77 -6.49 -12.12
CA VAL A 26 9.30 -7.22 -10.93
C VAL A 26 8.59 -8.53 -11.34
N SER A 27 7.84 -8.50 -12.44
CA SER A 27 7.12 -9.66 -12.99
C SER A 27 8.03 -10.73 -13.56
N ARG A 28 9.29 -10.42 -13.90
CA ARG A 28 10.27 -11.45 -14.28
C ARG A 28 10.60 -12.36 -13.11
N PHE A 29 10.62 -11.82 -11.89
CA PHE A 29 10.93 -12.59 -10.69
C PHE A 29 9.69 -13.26 -10.09
N MET A 30 8.57 -12.54 -10.05
CA MET A 30 7.31 -13.03 -9.49
C MET A 30 6.54 -13.91 -10.47
N VAL A 31 5.97 -15.01 -9.98
CA VAL A 31 5.12 -15.92 -10.77
C VAL A 31 3.67 -15.70 -10.36
N GLY A 32 2.80 -15.52 -11.34
CA GLY A 32 1.43 -15.06 -11.10
C GLY A 32 1.41 -13.66 -10.48
N GLN A 33 0.26 -13.24 -9.93
CA GLN A 33 0.13 -12.01 -9.13
C GLN A 33 0.33 -10.67 -9.87
N GLN A 34 0.08 -10.62 -11.18
CA GLN A 34 0.19 -9.38 -11.98
C GLN A 34 -0.62 -8.22 -11.38
N GLN A 35 -1.86 -8.49 -10.98
CA GLN A 35 -2.71 -7.48 -10.34
C GLN A 35 -2.12 -6.98 -9.02
N LEU A 36 -1.57 -7.88 -8.19
CA LEU A 36 -0.95 -7.48 -6.92
C LEU A 36 0.27 -6.60 -7.15
N ILE A 37 1.12 -6.95 -8.12
CA ILE A 37 2.31 -6.14 -8.48
C ILE A 37 1.86 -4.75 -8.92
N GLU A 38 0.84 -4.67 -9.78
CA GLU A 38 0.29 -3.40 -10.26
C GLU A 38 -0.27 -2.57 -9.10
N GLU A 39 -1.09 -3.15 -8.22
CA GLU A 39 -1.69 -2.45 -7.07
C GLU A 39 -0.65 -1.99 -6.04
N VAL A 40 0.41 -2.77 -5.80
CA VAL A 40 1.53 -2.35 -4.95
C VAL A 40 2.28 -1.20 -5.61
N LEU A 41 2.59 -1.29 -6.90
CA LEU A 41 3.28 -0.22 -7.62
C LEU A 41 2.45 1.06 -7.69
N LEU A 42 1.13 0.95 -7.89
CA LEU A 42 0.18 2.05 -7.79
C LEU A 42 0.27 2.74 -6.43
N SER A 43 0.31 1.97 -5.33
CA SER A 43 0.49 2.54 -3.99
C SER A 43 1.81 3.27 -3.84
N VAL A 44 2.92 2.71 -4.34
CA VAL A 44 4.26 3.35 -4.28
C VAL A 44 4.27 4.69 -5.00
N VAL A 45 3.79 4.76 -6.24
CA VAL A 45 3.78 6.01 -7.03
C VAL A 45 2.80 7.04 -6.47
N CYS A 46 1.74 6.59 -5.79
CA CYS A 46 0.81 7.46 -5.05
C CYS A 46 1.37 7.91 -3.69
N GLY A 47 2.52 7.39 -3.25
CA GLY A 47 3.12 7.69 -1.96
C GLY A 47 2.34 7.11 -0.77
N GLY A 48 1.61 6.02 -0.99
CA GLY A 48 0.78 5.32 -0.02
C GLY A 48 1.42 4.01 0.46
N HIS A 49 1.00 3.54 1.64
CA HIS A 49 1.48 2.28 2.24
C HIS A 49 0.47 1.14 2.02
N VAL A 50 0.95 -0.09 1.95
CA VAL A 50 0.10 -1.28 1.69
C VAL A 50 0.02 -2.17 2.93
N LEU A 51 -1.19 -2.63 3.22
CA LEU A 51 -1.43 -3.76 4.11
C LEU A 51 -1.71 -5.01 3.27
N LEU A 52 -0.86 -6.03 3.39
CA LEU A 52 -0.91 -7.24 2.59
C LEU A 52 -1.33 -8.45 3.43
N GLU A 53 -2.58 -8.86 3.26
CA GLU A 53 -3.14 -10.02 3.94
C GLU A 53 -3.02 -11.27 3.08
N GLY A 54 -2.61 -12.38 3.68
CA GLY A 54 -2.48 -13.66 2.98
C GLY A 54 -1.62 -14.63 3.76
N VAL A 55 -1.68 -15.91 3.41
CA VAL A 55 -0.95 -16.95 4.15
C VAL A 55 0.57 -16.84 3.95
N PRO A 56 1.38 -17.42 4.84
CA PRO A 56 2.83 -17.47 4.68
C PRO A 56 3.25 -18.19 3.39
N GLY A 57 4.40 -17.81 2.84
CA GLY A 57 4.99 -18.50 1.67
C GLY A 57 4.49 -18.03 0.30
N LEU A 58 3.59 -17.03 0.22
CA LEU A 58 3.07 -16.52 -1.05
C LEU A 58 3.95 -15.48 -1.77
N GLY A 59 5.26 -15.51 -1.54
CA GLY A 59 6.19 -14.61 -2.23
C GLY A 59 6.15 -13.14 -1.80
N LYS A 60 5.57 -12.80 -0.63
CA LYS A 60 5.50 -11.41 -0.13
C LYS A 60 6.89 -10.76 0.01
N THR A 61 7.84 -11.49 0.60
CA THR A 61 9.23 -11.01 0.73
C THR A 61 9.91 -10.88 -0.63
N ALA A 62 9.65 -11.83 -1.54
CA ALA A 62 10.15 -11.79 -2.92
C ALA A 62 9.65 -10.55 -3.66
N LEU A 63 8.37 -10.21 -3.52
CA LEU A 63 7.76 -9.03 -4.13
C LEU A 63 8.46 -7.74 -3.69
N VAL A 64 8.61 -7.53 -2.38
CA VAL A 64 9.20 -6.29 -1.85
C VAL A 64 10.69 -6.20 -2.17
N HIS A 65 11.42 -7.31 -2.05
CA HIS A 65 12.82 -7.36 -2.43
C HIS A 65 13.00 -7.04 -3.92
N SER A 66 12.19 -7.66 -4.79
CA SER A 66 12.23 -7.41 -6.23
C SER A 66 11.96 -5.95 -6.58
N LEU A 67 10.95 -5.37 -5.92
CA LEU A 67 10.61 -3.97 -6.09
C LEU A 67 11.74 -3.04 -5.64
N SER A 68 12.39 -3.32 -4.51
CA SER A 68 13.54 -2.53 -4.06
C SER A 68 14.72 -2.56 -5.01
N GLN A 69 15.00 -3.72 -5.62
CA GLN A 69 16.09 -3.85 -6.59
C GLN A 69 15.76 -3.17 -7.92
N ALA A 70 14.51 -3.30 -8.41
CA ALA A 70 14.06 -2.63 -9.62
C ALA A 70 14.08 -1.10 -9.51
N LEU A 71 13.95 -0.55 -8.29
CA LEU A 71 13.91 0.89 -8.00
C LEU A 71 15.24 1.47 -7.44
N ASP A 72 16.28 0.65 -7.27
CA ASP A 72 17.53 1.03 -6.59
C ASP A 72 17.29 1.70 -5.21
N LEU A 73 16.39 1.12 -4.42
CA LEU A 73 15.97 1.67 -3.13
C LEU A 73 16.49 0.84 -1.96
N ARG A 74 16.87 1.52 -0.87
CA ARG A 74 17.31 0.84 0.35
C ARG A 74 16.13 0.10 0.99
N PHE A 75 16.33 -1.20 1.17
CA PHE A 75 15.35 -2.12 1.73
C PHE A 75 15.72 -2.52 3.16
N ASN A 76 14.74 -2.46 4.05
CA ASN A 76 14.82 -3.10 5.37
C ASN A 76 13.60 -3.99 5.61
N ARG A 77 13.79 -4.98 6.48
CA ARG A 77 12.75 -5.90 6.93
C ARG A 77 12.70 -5.90 8.45
N ILE A 78 11.50 -5.83 9.00
CA ILE A 78 11.20 -6.00 10.42
C ILE A 78 10.22 -7.16 10.55
N GLN A 79 10.57 -8.14 11.38
CA GLN A 79 9.63 -9.15 11.82
C GLN A 79 8.98 -8.66 13.11
N PHE A 80 7.66 -8.52 13.12
CA PHE A 80 6.94 -8.14 14.33
C PHE A 80 6.79 -9.35 15.23
N THR A 81 7.21 -9.20 16.47
CA THR A 81 7.14 -10.21 17.53
C THR A 81 6.55 -9.58 18.80
N PRO A 82 6.03 -10.39 19.74
CA PRO A 82 5.42 -9.86 20.97
C PRO A 82 6.38 -9.05 21.86
N ASP A 83 7.68 -9.31 21.75
CA ASP A 83 8.76 -8.68 22.51
C ASP A 83 9.37 -7.45 21.81
N LEU A 84 9.01 -7.19 20.54
CA LEU A 84 9.52 -6.05 19.79
C LEU A 84 9.11 -4.72 20.46
N LEU A 85 10.08 -3.86 20.75
CA LEU A 85 9.84 -2.56 21.36
C LEU A 85 9.73 -1.46 20.30
N PRO A 86 9.05 -0.33 20.60
CA PRO A 86 9.04 0.83 19.72
C PRO A 86 10.43 1.30 19.29
N ALA A 87 11.40 1.29 20.22
CA ALA A 87 12.77 1.71 19.98
C ALA A 87 13.50 0.82 18.96
N ASP A 88 13.12 -0.45 18.84
CA ASP A 88 13.68 -1.37 17.84
C ASP A 88 13.19 -1.05 16.42
N ILE A 89 12.14 -0.24 16.29
CA ILE A 89 11.60 0.24 15.01
C ILE A 89 12.17 1.62 14.70
N VAL A 90 12.02 2.57 15.63
CA VAL A 90 12.34 3.98 15.39
C VAL A 90 13.79 4.33 15.67
N GLY A 91 14.53 3.48 16.38
CA GLY A 91 15.90 3.76 16.83
C GLY A 91 15.96 4.24 18.28
N THR A 92 17.18 4.37 18.78
CA THR A 92 17.46 4.72 20.18
C THR A 92 18.70 5.58 20.30
N GLN A 93 18.96 6.13 21.49
CA GLN A 93 20.26 6.73 21.80
C GLN A 93 21.19 5.70 22.41
N VAL A 94 22.39 5.58 21.85
CA VAL A 94 23.45 4.71 22.36
C VAL A 94 24.59 5.55 22.90
N MET A 95 25.18 5.08 24.00
CA MET A 95 26.37 5.72 24.56
C MET A 95 27.60 5.25 23.76
N VAL A 96 28.23 6.16 23.04
CA VAL A 96 29.46 5.91 22.29
C VAL A 96 30.63 6.54 23.04
N ASP A 97 31.71 5.77 23.22
CA ASP A 97 32.97 6.29 23.73
C ASP A 97 33.83 6.74 22.55
N ARG A 98 34.04 8.06 22.43
CA ARG A 98 35.04 8.62 21.51
C ARG A 98 36.20 9.16 22.33
N GLN A 99 37.32 8.45 22.30
CA GLN A 99 38.59 8.91 22.89
C GLN A 99 38.46 9.29 24.38
N GLY A 100 37.72 8.50 25.17
CA GLY A 100 37.52 8.72 26.61
C GLY A 100 36.34 9.64 26.96
N HIS A 101 35.62 10.15 25.96
CA HIS A 101 34.41 10.96 26.15
C HIS A 101 33.17 10.14 25.80
N LYS A 102 32.28 9.98 26.78
CA LYS A 102 30.97 9.34 26.58
C LYS A 102 30.00 10.35 25.98
N ALA A 103 29.52 10.09 24.76
CA ALA A 103 28.50 10.88 24.08
C ALA A 103 27.27 10.01 23.78
N LEU A 104 26.07 10.60 23.86
CA LEU A 104 24.85 9.96 23.38
C LEU A 104 24.72 10.22 21.88
N GLU A 105 24.79 9.17 21.07
CA GLU A 105 24.60 9.23 19.62
C GLU A 105 23.31 8.51 19.23
N PHE A 106 22.61 9.04 18.22
CA PHE A 106 21.41 8.39 17.69
C PHE A 106 21.79 7.19 16.85
N ALA A 107 21.28 6.01 17.22
CA ALA A 107 21.31 4.81 16.42
C ALA A 107 19.98 4.68 15.66
N PRO A 108 19.96 4.90 14.32
CA PRO A 108 18.74 4.84 13.53
C PRO A 108 18.16 3.43 13.53
N GLY A 109 16.84 3.35 13.67
CA GLY A 109 16.11 2.10 13.54
C GLY A 109 15.94 1.65 12.08
N PRO A 110 15.38 0.45 11.86
CA PRO A 110 15.12 -0.10 10.53
C PRO A 110 14.16 0.74 9.66
N VAL A 111 13.38 1.65 10.24
CA VAL A 111 12.52 2.59 9.47
C VAL A 111 13.31 3.58 8.61
N PHE A 112 14.60 3.79 8.89
CA PHE A 112 15.48 4.66 8.09
C PHE A 112 15.94 3.95 6.80
N CYS A 113 14.98 3.67 5.93
CA CYS A 113 15.14 3.08 4.61
C CYS A 113 14.15 3.72 3.63
N ASN A 114 14.09 3.23 2.40
CA ASN A 114 13.13 3.67 1.39
C ASN A 114 11.95 2.71 1.28
N ILE A 115 12.20 1.40 1.42
CA ILE A 115 11.19 0.35 1.40
C ILE A 115 11.32 -0.49 2.66
N LEU A 116 10.24 -0.56 3.43
CA LEU A 116 10.15 -1.34 4.65
C LEU A 116 9.13 -2.47 4.50
N LEU A 117 9.59 -3.71 4.66
CA LEU A 117 8.70 -4.86 4.89
C LEU A 117 8.47 -5.03 6.40
N ALA A 118 7.24 -4.81 6.85
CA ALA A 118 6.82 -5.02 8.24
C ALA A 118 6.01 -6.32 8.34
N ASP A 119 6.67 -7.44 8.59
CA ASP A 119 6.04 -8.75 8.61
C ASP A 119 5.25 -8.99 9.89
N GLU A 120 4.03 -9.51 9.74
CA GLU A 120 3.13 -9.92 10.83
C GLU A 120 2.85 -8.81 11.83
N ILE A 121 2.47 -7.62 11.35
CA ILE A 121 2.28 -6.41 12.17
C ILE A 121 1.33 -6.62 13.36
N ASN A 122 0.40 -7.58 13.24
CA ASN A 122 -0.54 -7.97 14.28
C ASN A 122 0.11 -8.78 15.43
N ARG A 123 1.38 -9.16 15.38
CA ARG A 123 2.04 -9.91 16.49
C ARG A 123 2.69 -9.03 17.54
N ALA A 124 2.94 -7.75 17.25
CA ALA A 124 3.51 -6.83 18.23
C ALA A 124 2.42 -6.10 19.03
N THR A 125 2.81 -5.59 20.20
CA THR A 125 1.91 -4.82 21.06
C THR A 125 1.35 -3.56 20.35
N PRO A 126 0.18 -3.05 20.75
CA PRO A 126 -0.39 -1.83 20.18
C PRO A 126 0.54 -0.61 20.21
N LYS A 127 1.42 -0.52 21.22
CA LYS A 127 2.40 0.56 21.34
C LYS A 127 3.48 0.47 20.24
N THR A 128 3.95 -0.74 19.96
CA THR A 128 4.93 -1.02 18.90
C THR A 128 4.33 -0.81 17.52
N GLN A 129 3.09 -1.26 17.29
CA GLN A 129 2.33 -0.97 16.07
C GLN A 129 2.19 0.55 15.84
N SER A 130 1.82 1.29 16.89
CA SER A 130 1.64 2.74 16.82
C SER A 130 2.92 3.46 16.40
N ALA A 131 4.10 3.02 16.86
CA ALA A 131 5.38 3.63 16.48
C ALA A 131 5.64 3.56 14.97
N LEU A 132 5.36 2.42 14.32
CA LEU A 132 5.46 2.29 12.87
C LEU A 132 4.42 3.17 12.15
N LEU A 133 3.18 3.15 12.61
CA LEU A 133 2.07 3.87 11.97
C LEU A 133 2.19 5.39 12.09
N GLU A 134 2.75 5.88 13.19
CA GLU A 134 3.12 7.28 13.37
C GLU A 134 4.24 7.66 12.39
N THR A 135 5.27 6.81 12.30
CA THR A 135 6.38 6.99 11.35
C THR A 135 5.89 7.06 9.89
N MET A 136 4.92 6.22 9.51
CA MET A 136 4.27 6.25 8.19
C MET A 136 3.57 7.59 7.92
N GLN A 137 2.88 8.14 8.92
CA GLN A 137 2.09 9.36 8.77
C GLN A 137 2.97 10.63 8.77
N GLU A 138 3.91 10.70 9.71
CA GLU A 138 4.75 11.89 9.94
C GLU A 138 6.00 11.91 9.04
N LYS A 139 6.39 10.77 8.47
CA LYS A 139 7.60 10.61 7.64
C LYS A 139 8.87 11.12 8.34
N SER A 140 8.84 11.06 9.66
CA SER A 140 9.89 11.48 10.56
C SER A 140 9.75 10.73 11.88
N VAL A 141 10.83 10.71 12.65
CA VAL A 141 10.93 10.04 13.95
C VAL A 141 11.50 11.04 14.94
N THR A 142 10.88 11.16 16.12
CA THR A 142 11.42 12.00 17.21
C THR A 142 11.95 11.12 18.33
N VAL A 143 13.26 11.19 18.59
CA VAL A 143 13.93 10.46 19.67
C VAL A 143 14.69 11.46 20.54
N ALA A 144 14.45 11.41 21.85
CA ALA A 144 15.10 12.28 22.84
C ALA A 144 15.01 13.79 22.50
N GLY A 145 13.88 14.24 21.97
CA GLY A 145 13.64 15.65 21.61
C GLY A 145 14.24 16.09 20.28
N HIS A 146 14.90 15.20 19.53
CA HIS A 146 15.43 15.47 18.20
C HIS A 146 14.61 14.75 17.13
N THR A 147 14.14 15.50 16.13
CA THR A 147 13.39 14.96 15.00
C THR A 147 14.33 14.63 13.84
N HIS A 148 14.24 13.40 13.36
CA HIS A 148 14.98 12.84 12.24
C HIS A 148 14.02 12.57 11.08
N LEU A 149 14.32 13.14 9.91
CA LEU A 149 13.50 12.91 8.70
C LEU A 149 13.85 11.57 8.07
N LEU A 150 12.84 10.90 7.51
CA LEU A 150 13.06 9.72 6.68
C LEU A 150 13.42 10.11 5.26
N ASP A 151 14.20 9.25 4.62
CA ASP A 151 14.55 9.41 3.22
C ASP A 151 13.33 9.17 2.32
N LYS A 152 13.28 9.88 1.20
CA LYS A 152 12.17 9.82 0.25
C LYS A 152 12.60 9.09 -1.03
N PRO A 153 11.72 8.30 -1.67
CA PRO A 153 10.40 7.89 -1.19
C PRO A 153 10.52 6.95 0.04
N PHE A 154 9.48 6.96 0.88
CA PHE A 154 9.33 6.04 2.02
C PHE A 154 8.05 5.24 1.84
N PHE A 155 8.18 3.94 1.66
CA PHE A 155 7.10 2.99 1.44
C PHE A 155 7.16 1.88 2.49
N VAL A 156 5.98 1.48 2.96
CA VAL A 156 5.82 0.39 3.93
C VAL A 156 4.84 -0.60 3.34
N LEU A 157 5.27 -1.85 3.27
CA LEU A 157 4.39 -2.99 3.04
C LEU A 157 4.31 -3.77 4.36
N ALA A 158 3.17 -3.65 5.05
CA ALA A 158 2.90 -4.41 6.26
C ALA A 158 2.18 -5.71 5.89
N THR A 159 2.50 -6.83 6.53
CA THR A 159 1.81 -8.10 6.28
C THR A 159 1.00 -8.56 7.49
N GLN A 160 -0.12 -9.23 7.23
CA GLN A 160 -0.91 -9.93 8.23
C GLN A 160 -1.16 -11.37 7.76
N ASN A 161 -1.06 -12.30 8.71
CA ASN A 161 -1.46 -13.69 8.51
C ASN A 161 -2.86 -13.88 9.10
N PRO A 162 -3.88 -14.23 8.29
CA PRO A 162 -5.25 -14.37 8.78
C PRO A 162 -5.49 -15.65 9.59
N ILE A 163 -4.60 -16.65 9.51
CA ILE A 163 -4.79 -17.97 10.13
C ILE A 163 -4.38 -17.97 11.61
N GLU A 164 -3.27 -17.30 11.94
CA GLU A 164 -2.73 -17.26 13.30
C GLU A 164 -3.42 -16.15 14.08
N GLN A 165 -4.41 -16.51 14.90
CA GLN A 165 -5.10 -15.57 15.78
C GLN A 165 -4.54 -15.56 17.21
N ASP A 166 -3.89 -16.64 17.64
CA ASP A 166 -3.31 -16.75 18.99
C ASP A 166 -2.10 -15.83 19.16
N GLY A 167 -2.11 -15.04 20.24
CA GLY A 167 -1.03 -14.10 20.54
C GLY A 167 -0.95 -12.92 19.59
N THR A 168 -2.05 -12.57 18.91
CA THR A 168 -2.13 -11.41 18.02
C THR A 168 -2.95 -10.26 18.61
N TYR A 169 -2.57 -9.05 18.23
CA TYR A 169 -3.21 -7.79 18.53
C TYR A 169 -3.76 -7.21 17.22
N PRO A 170 -5.08 -7.25 16.99
CA PRO A 170 -5.67 -6.68 15.79
C PRO A 170 -5.39 -5.19 15.72
N LEU A 171 -5.14 -4.68 14.51
CA LEU A 171 -5.02 -3.23 14.32
C LEU A 171 -6.41 -2.61 14.46
N PRO A 172 -6.59 -1.60 15.33
CA PRO A 172 -7.79 -0.80 15.37
C PRO A 172 -8.12 -0.20 13.99
N GLU A 173 -9.39 0.06 13.74
CA GLU A 173 -9.87 0.55 12.44
C GLU A 173 -9.25 1.91 12.08
N ALA A 174 -9.05 2.77 13.08
CA ALA A 174 -8.34 4.04 12.92
C ALA A 174 -6.87 3.86 12.48
N GLN A 175 -6.26 2.73 12.80
CA GLN A 175 -4.91 2.38 12.35
C GLN A 175 -4.93 1.79 10.94
N LEU A 176 -5.87 0.89 10.64
CA LEU A 176 -6.08 0.37 9.30
C LEU A 176 -6.30 1.49 8.28
N ASP A 177 -7.07 2.52 8.63
CA ASP A 177 -7.38 3.65 7.76
C ASP A 177 -6.13 4.44 7.27
N ARG A 178 -4.97 4.26 7.92
CA ARG A 178 -3.68 4.83 7.49
C ARG A 178 -3.06 4.13 6.28
N PHE A 179 -3.44 2.90 5.99
CA PHE A 179 -2.98 2.20 4.79
C PHE A 179 -3.72 2.69 3.55
N PHE A 180 -2.98 2.93 2.47
CA PHE A 180 -3.54 3.35 1.19
C PHE A 180 -4.45 2.25 0.64
N PHE A 181 -3.90 1.04 0.51
CA PHE A 181 -4.62 -0.16 0.11
C PHE A 181 -4.46 -1.28 1.14
N LYS A 182 -5.52 -2.08 1.30
CA LYS A 182 -5.41 -3.44 1.82
C LYS A 182 -5.52 -4.39 0.63
N LEU A 183 -4.51 -5.21 0.41
CA LEU A 183 -4.43 -6.16 -0.70
C LEU A 183 -4.51 -7.59 -0.16
N LEU A 184 -5.22 -8.45 -0.89
CA LEU A 184 -5.39 -9.86 -0.54
C LEU A 184 -4.53 -10.70 -1.48
N VAL A 185 -3.72 -11.60 -0.94
CA VAL A 185 -2.91 -12.54 -1.75
C VAL A 185 -3.63 -13.87 -1.82
N GLU A 186 -4.07 -14.22 -3.02
CA GLU A 186 -4.70 -15.49 -3.29
C GLU A 186 -3.66 -16.61 -3.50
N MET A 187 -4.10 -17.85 -3.32
CA MET A 187 -3.28 -19.01 -3.65
C MET A 187 -3.00 -19.04 -5.16
N PRO A 188 -1.75 -19.32 -5.59
CA PRO A 188 -1.43 -19.40 -7.00
C PRO A 188 -2.31 -20.42 -7.73
N SER A 189 -2.52 -20.19 -9.02
CA SER A 189 -3.16 -21.21 -9.86
C SER A 189 -2.26 -22.45 -9.96
N HIS A 190 -2.81 -23.58 -10.43
CA HIS A 190 -2.02 -24.78 -10.66
C HIS A 190 -0.82 -24.53 -11.59
N ALA A 191 -1.01 -23.71 -12.63
CA ALA A 191 0.04 -23.34 -13.57
C ALA A 191 1.11 -22.46 -12.89
N ASP A 192 0.70 -21.47 -12.11
CA ASP A 192 1.63 -20.62 -11.35
C ASP A 192 2.41 -21.44 -10.31
N PHE A 193 1.76 -22.36 -9.60
CA PHE A 193 2.42 -23.26 -8.66
C PHE A 193 3.48 -24.13 -9.34
N ALA A 194 3.15 -24.73 -10.48
CA ALA A 194 4.12 -25.52 -11.24
C ALA A 194 5.33 -24.68 -11.66
N GLU A 195 5.10 -23.45 -12.12
CA GLU A 195 6.17 -22.53 -12.51
C GLU A 195 7.02 -22.08 -11.30
N ILE A 196 6.41 -21.84 -10.13
CA ILE A 196 7.12 -21.56 -8.88
C ILE A 196 8.06 -22.73 -8.54
N LEU A 197 7.57 -23.97 -8.62
CA LEU A 197 8.38 -25.17 -8.35
C LEU A 197 9.52 -25.33 -9.36
N ASN A 198 9.26 -25.06 -10.65
CA ASN A 198 10.29 -25.14 -11.69
C ASN A 198 11.41 -24.11 -11.47
N ARG A 199 11.07 -22.89 -11.04
CA ARG A 199 12.05 -21.83 -10.78
C ARG A 199 12.84 -22.08 -9.50
N THR A 200 12.18 -22.54 -8.45
CA THR A 200 12.82 -22.79 -7.15
C THR A 200 13.57 -24.12 -7.08
N GLY A 201 13.25 -25.07 -7.98
CA GLY A 201 13.74 -26.44 -7.96
C GLY A 201 15.09 -26.70 -8.65
N GLY A 202 15.84 -25.69 -9.09
CA GLY A 202 17.21 -25.92 -9.61
C GLY A 202 17.82 -24.88 -10.53
N ASN A 203 17.10 -23.82 -10.91
CA ASN A 203 17.67 -22.73 -11.71
C ASN A 203 18.10 -21.55 -10.81
N GLU A 204 19.15 -20.82 -11.20
CA GLU A 204 19.47 -19.55 -10.56
C GLU A 204 18.30 -18.58 -10.75
N PRO A 205 17.83 -17.89 -9.69
CA PRO A 205 16.79 -16.89 -9.83
C PRO A 205 17.23 -15.78 -10.81
N PRO A 206 16.30 -15.22 -11.60
CA PRO A 206 16.64 -14.16 -12.53
C PRO A 206 17.22 -12.95 -11.77
N LYS A 207 18.31 -12.39 -12.29
CA LYS A 207 18.91 -11.18 -11.73
C LYS A 207 18.02 -10.00 -12.05
N ILE A 208 17.65 -9.26 -11.02
CA ILE A 208 16.87 -8.02 -11.14
C ILE A 208 17.85 -6.88 -11.39
N THR A 209 17.55 -6.08 -12.40
CA THR A 209 18.30 -4.90 -12.79
C THR A 209 17.53 -3.64 -12.39
N PRO A 210 18.21 -2.60 -11.85
CA PRO A 210 17.55 -1.33 -11.61
C PRO A 210 17.05 -0.69 -12.91
N VAL A 211 15.76 -0.37 -12.97
CA VAL A 211 15.10 0.23 -14.14
C VAL A 211 14.53 1.63 -13.86
N ALA A 212 14.44 2.00 -12.58
CA ALA A 212 14.07 3.32 -12.10
C ALA A 212 14.76 3.61 -10.76
N SER A 213 14.63 4.84 -10.29
CA SER A 213 15.19 5.34 -9.03
C SER A 213 14.13 5.92 -8.10
N GLY A 214 14.51 6.28 -6.87
CA GLY A 214 13.63 7.03 -5.97
C GLY A 214 13.15 8.36 -6.54
N ASP A 215 14.00 9.08 -7.28
CA ASP A 215 13.63 10.36 -7.90
C ASP A 215 12.60 10.17 -9.01
N ASP A 216 12.69 9.08 -9.78
CA ASP A 216 11.68 8.72 -10.77
C ASP A 216 10.31 8.52 -10.12
N ILE A 217 10.25 7.83 -8.96
CA ILE A 217 9.00 7.63 -8.22
C ILE A 217 8.41 8.95 -7.73
N LEU A 218 9.25 9.87 -7.24
CA LEU A 218 8.81 11.20 -6.81
C LEU A 218 8.25 12.01 -7.99
N GLN A 219 8.90 11.93 -9.17
CA GLN A 219 8.46 12.59 -10.39
C GLN A 219 7.15 11.98 -10.93
N MET A 220 7.00 10.66 -10.86
CA MET A 220 5.76 9.97 -11.20
C MET A 220 4.61 10.46 -10.31
N GLY A 221 4.83 10.55 -8.99
CA GLY A 221 3.86 11.09 -8.06
C GLY A 221 3.50 12.57 -8.32
N HIS A 222 4.45 13.37 -8.81
CA HIS A 222 4.16 14.74 -9.26
C HIS A 222 3.22 14.74 -10.47
N THR A 223 3.54 13.96 -11.49
CA THR A 223 2.74 13.82 -12.72
C THR A 223 1.30 13.42 -12.39
N LEU A 224 1.10 12.49 -11.45
CA LEU A 224 -0.23 12.08 -11.01
C LEU A 224 -1.04 13.23 -10.41
N ARG A 225 -0.43 14.10 -9.60
CA ARG A 225 -1.14 15.24 -8.98
C ARG A 225 -1.62 16.26 -10.01
N GLU A 226 -0.93 16.35 -11.15
CA GLU A 226 -1.29 17.25 -12.25
C GLU A 226 -2.38 16.69 -13.18
N THR A 227 -2.64 15.37 -13.13
CA THR A 227 -3.71 14.75 -13.91
C THR A 227 -5.09 15.27 -13.47
N PRO A 228 -5.83 15.96 -14.35
CA PRO A 228 -7.12 16.55 -14.00
C PRO A 228 -8.18 15.48 -13.76
N ILE A 229 -9.17 15.81 -12.93
CA ILE A 229 -10.39 15.03 -12.74
C ILE A 229 -11.58 15.93 -13.06
N ASP A 230 -12.52 15.39 -13.84
CA ASP A 230 -13.78 16.07 -14.11
C ASP A 230 -14.68 16.06 -12.88
N HIS A 231 -15.46 17.14 -12.68
CA HIS A 231 -16.37 17.27 -11.54
C HIS A 231 -17.35 16.10 -11.44
N THR A 232 -17.86 15.59 -12.56
CA THR A 232 -18.81 14.47 -12.56
C THR A 232 -18.17 13.16 -12.08
N VAL A 233 -16.88 12.96 -12.34
CA VAL A 233 -16.12 11.78 -11.89
C VAL A 233 -15.74 11.92 -10.41
N GLN A 234 -15.42 13.15 -9.97
CA GLN A 234 -15.22 13.45 -8.57
C GLN A 234 -16.51 13.21 -7.74
N ASP A 235 -17.66 13.67 -8.24
CA ASP A 235 -18.95 13.44 -7.61
C ASP A 235 -19.32 11.96 -7.58
N TYR A 236 -19.03 11.22 -8.65
CA TYR A 236 -19.20 9.76 -8.71
C TYR A 236 -18.38 9.06 -7.61
N LEU A 237 -17.10 9.40 -7.48
CA LEU A 237 -16.22 8.87 -6.43
C LEU A 237 -16.75 9.18 -5.03
N ILE A 238 -17.16 10.43 -4.78
CA ILE A 238 -17.75 10.83 -3.49
C ILE A 238 -19.02 10.02 -3.22
N SER A 239 -19.85 9.82 -4.25
CA SER A 239 -21.11 9.10 -4.14
C SER A 239 -20.89 7.62 -3.78
N ILE A 240 -19.87 6.96 -4.33
CA ILE A 240 -19.47 5.60 -3.92
C ILE A 240 -19.13 5.56 -2.42
N VAL A 241 -18.25 6.45 -1.95
CA VAL A 241 -17.85 6.47 -0.53
C VAL A 241 -19.04 6.77 0.37
N ARG A 242 -19.91 7.69 -0.02
CA ARG A 242 -21.14 8.00 0.73
C ARG A 242 -22.13 6.83 0.73
N ALA A 243 -22.25 6.09 -0.36
CA ALA A 243 -23.09 4.89 -0.47
C ALA A 243 -22.61 3.72 0.40
N THR A 244 -21.37 3.76 0.92
CA THR A 244 -20.91 2.79 1.94
C THR A 244 -21.43 3.06 3.35
N HIS A 245 -22.11 4.18 3.59
CA HIS A 245 -22.65 4.53 4.91
C HIS A 245 -24.12 4.08 5.02
N PRO A 246 -24.50 3.30 6.05
CA PRO A 246 -25.85 2.75 6.18
C PRO A 246 -26.95 3.82 6.29
N ASP A 247 -26.64 4.99 6.86
CA ASP A 247 -27.61 6.09 7.00
C ASP A 247 -27.79 6.91 5.70
N ASN A 248 -27.06 6.58 4.63
CA ASN A 248 -27.19 7.28 3.36
C ASN A 248 -28.43 6.82 2.59
N GLU A 249 -29.19 7.77 2.03
CA GLU A 249 -30.38 7.48 1.22
C GLU A 249 -30.09 6.54 0.05
N HIS A 250 -28.93 6.72 -0.60
CA HIS A 250 -28.49 5.93 -1.75
C HIS A 250 -27.70 4.67 -1.38
N ALA A 251 -27.56 4.34 -0.09
CA ALA A 251 -26.93 3.10 0.31
C ALA A 251 -27.78 1.90 -0.14
N PRO A 252 -27.18 0.88 -0.78
CA PRO A 252 -27.89 -0.35 -1.12
C PRO A 252 -28.30 -1.11 0.15
N GLU A 253 -29.33 -1.95 0.04
CA GLU A 253 -29.84 -2.73 1.19
C GLU A 253 -28.76 -3.59 1.87
N GLN A 254 -27.80 -4.11 1.10
CA GLN A 254 -26.66 -4.83 1.67
C GLN A 254 -25.83 -3.95 2.61
N VAL A 255 -25.56 -2.68 2.25
CA VAL A 255 -24.85 -1.74 3.11
C VAL A 255 -25.68 -1.42 4.35
N LYS A 256 -26.96 -1.10 4.18
CA LYS A 256 -27.85 -0.74 5.30
C LYS A 256 -27.96 -1.84 6.36
N ARG A 257 -27.94 -3.11 5.93
CA ARG A 257 -28.03 -4.28 6.81
C ARG A 257 -26.68 -4.68 7.41
N TYR A 258 -25.64 -4.73 6.57
CA TYR A 258 -24.38 -5.40 6.93
C TYR A 258 -23.24 -4.45 7.29
N VAL A 259 -23.41 -3.13 7.15
CA VAL A 259 -22.37 -2.15 7.50
C VAL A 259 -22.81 -1.36 8.72
N ARG A 260 -21.95 -1.34 9.74
CA ARG A 260 -22.09 -0.49 10.92
C ARG A 260 -21.46 0.88 10.71
N HIS A 261 -20.34 0.95 9.99
CA HIS A 261 -19.67 2.22 9.67
C HIS A 261 -19.05 2.18 8.28
N GLY A 262 -19.33 3.20 7.47
CA GLY A 262 -18.82 3.33 6.11
C GLY A 262 -17.37 3.84 6.05
N ALA A 263 -16.86 3.95 4.83
CA ALA A 263 -15.47 4.31 4.57
C ALA A 263 -15.14 5.78 4.85
N SER A 264 -13.92 6.03 5.33
CA SER A 264 -13.44 7.39 5.64
C SER A 264 -13.13 8.22 4.37
N PRO A 265 -12.95 9.55 4.50
CA PRO A 265 -12.43 10.39 3.41
C PRO A 265 -11.05 9.96 2.87
N ARG A 266 -10.24 9.21 3.64
CA ARG A 266 -8.97 8.66 3.15
C ARG A 266 -9.18 7.61 2.06
N GLY A 267 -10.31 6.88 2.11
CA GLY A 267 -10.72 5.98 1.04
C GLY A 267 -10.92 6.73 -0.28
N ALA A 268 -11.62 7.87 -0.24
CA ALA A 268 -11.81 8.74 -1.39
C ALA A 268 -10.47 9.27 -1.96
N GLN A 269 -9.54 9.66 -1.08
CA GLN A 269 -8.21 10.12 -1.49
C GLN A 269 -7.40 9.01 -2.16
N ALA A 270 -7.45 7.78 -1.62
CA ALA A 270 -6.77 6.63 -2.21
C ALA A 270 -7.35 6.28 -3.59
N MET A 271 -8.68 6.27 -3.72
CA MET A 271 -9.36 6.07 -5.00
C MET A 271 -8.95 7.15 -6.02
N LEU A 272 -8.95 8.42 -5.63
CA LEU A 272 -8.61 9.52 -6.54
C LEU A 272 -7.18 9.39 -7.09
N ALA A 273 -6.20 9.18 -6.21
CA ALA A 273 -4.79 9.08 -6.60
C ALA A 273 -4.55 7.87 -7.52
N SER A 274 -5.09 6.71 -7.17
CA SER A 274 -4.93 5.48 -7.96
C SER A 274 -5.71 5.51 -9.27
N SER A 275 -6.88 6.16 -9.32
CA SER A 275 -7.65 6.32 -10.56
C SER A 275 -6.94 7.20 -11.59
N ARG A 276 -6.20 8.22 -11.15
CA ARG A 276 -5.34 9.02 -12.03
C ARG A 276 -4.22 8.20 -12.66
N ALA A 277 -3.59 7.35 -11.87
CA ALA A 277 -2.55 6.46 -12.37
C ALA A 277 -3.13 5.47 -13.39
N ARG A 278 -4.26 4.83 -13.09
CA ARG A 278 -4.97 3.96 -14.04
C ARG A 278 -5.35 4.66 -15.34
N ALA A 279 -5.86 5.89 -15.26
CA ALA A 279 -6.18 6.67 -16.45
C ALA A 279 -4.95 6.83 -17.36
N LEU A 280 -3.81 7.26 -16.79
CA LEU A 280 -2.56 7.42 -17.55
C LEU A 280 -2.08 6.10 -18.15
N LEU A 281 -2.10 5.00 -17.39
CA LEU A 281 -1.72 3.66 -17.85
C LEU A 281 -2.61 3.16 -19.00
N ASN A 282 -3.86 3.59 -19.03
CA ASN A 282 -4.80 3.31 -20.11
C ASN A 282 -4.69 4.31 -21.28
N GLY A 283 -3.64 5.15 -21.32
CA GLY A 283 -3.42 6.15 -22.36
C GLY A 283 -4.41 7.34 -22.32
N ARG A 284 -5.13 7.51 -21.21
CA ARG A 284 -6.11 8.58 -21.03
C ARG A 284 -5.56 9.67 -20.10
N TYR A 285 -5.69 10.92 -20.54
CA TYR A 285 -5.28 12.10 -19.74
C TYR A 285 -6.38 12.63 -18.82
N HIS A 286 -7.48 11.88 -18.66
CA HIS A 286 -8.57 12.19 -17.76
C HIS A 286 -9.08 10.90 -17.09
N VAL A 287 -9.50 11.03 -15.83
CA VAL A 287 -10.06 9.93 -15.06
C VAL A 287 -11.47 9.60 -15.55
N SER A 288 -11.80 8.31 -15.66
CA SER A 288 -13.13 7.80 -15.97
C SER A 288 -13.77 7.14 -14.74
N ARG A 289 -15.08 6.87 -14.81
CA ARG A 289 -15.80 6.09 -13.77
C ARG A 289 -15.25 4.67 -13.62
N GLU A 290 -14.79 4.06 -14.72
CA GLU A 290 -14.19 2.72 -14.70
C GLU A 290 -12.90 2.67 -13.89
N ASP A 291 -12.07 3.71 -13.99
CA ASP A 291 -10.84 3.79 -13.18
C ASP A 291 -11.16 3.84 -11.68
N VAL A 292 -12.19 4.61 -11.31
CA VAL A 292 -12.67 4.76 -9.93
C VAL A 292 -13.26 3.45 -9.39
N ALA A 293 -14.10 2.78 -10.18
CA ALA A 293 -14.70 1.52 -9.80
C ALA A 293 -13.65 0.42 -9.59
N ALA A 294 -12.64 0.35 -10.48
CA ALA A 294 -11.60 -0.68 -10.43
C ALA A 294 -10.72 -0.62 -9.17
N VAL A 295 -10.54 0.57 -8.56
CA VAL A 295 -9.71 0.74 -7.35
C VAL A 295 -10.53 0.76 -6.06
N ALA A 296 -11.86 0.68 -6.14
CA ALA A 296 -12.74 0.81 -4.98
C ALA A 296 -12.51 -0.30 -3.95
N ALA A 297 -12.39 -1.56 -4.39
CA ALA A 297 -12.18 -2.69 -3.47
C ALA A 297 -10.89 -2.56 -2.64
N PRO A 298 -9.69 -2.46 -3.25
CA PRO A 298 -8.44 -2.33 -2.47
C PRO A 298 -8.37 -1.03 -1.65
N ALA A 299 -9.03 0.04 -2.09
CA ALA A 299 -9.10 1.29 -1.35
C ALA A 299 -10.07 1.25 -0.16
N LEU A 300 -11.18 0.51 -0.24
CA LEU A 300 -12.24 0.65 0.75
C LEU A 300 -12.31 -0.53 1.73
N ARG A 301 -11.85 -1.73 1.37
CA ARG A 301 -12.13 -2.96 2.15
C ARG A 301 -11.72 -2.96 3.62
N HIS A 302 -10.67 -2.21 4.00
CA HIS A 302 -10.22 -2.08 5.39
C HIS A 302 -10.79 -0.85 6.10
N ARG A 303 -11.71 -0.14 5.45
CA ARG A 303 -12.36 1.09 5.94
C ARG A 303 -13.85 0.91 6.23
N LEU A 304 -14.43 -0.26 5.93
CA LEU A 304 -15.79 -0.59 6.35
C LEU A 304 -15.74 -1.43 7.62
N ILE A 305 -16.65 -1.11 8.54
CA ILE A 305 -16.91 -1.91 9.74
C ILE A 305 -18.22 -2.63 9.50
N LEU A 306 -18.17 -3.96 9.45
CA LEU A 306 -19.37 -4.76 9.31
C LEU A 306 -20.21 -4.74 10.60
N SER A 307 -21.51 -4.95 10.46
CA SER A 307 -22.39 -5.20 11.59
C SER A 307 -22.17 -6.63 12.11
N PHE A 308 -22.59 -6.92 13.34
CA PHE A 308 -22.53 -8.28 13.89
C PHE A 308 -23.26 -9.28 12.99
N GLU A 309 -24.36 -8.86 12.37
CA GLU A 309 -25.09 -9.67 11.39
C GLU A 309 -24.24 -9.95 10.14
N GLY A 310 -23.54 -8.93 9.62
CA GLY A 310 -22.64 -9.09 8.47
C GLY A 310 -21.47 -10.04 8.75
N GLU A 311 -20.90 -9.96 9.96
CA GLU A 311 -19.86 -10.89 10.41
C GLU A 311 -20.41 -12.32 10.57
N ALA A 312 -21.58 -12.48 11.19
CA ALA A 312 -22.22 -13.77 11.43
C ALA A 312 -22.63 -14.47 10.13
N ASP A 313 -23.12 -13.71 9.14
CA ASP A 313 -23.50 -14.21 7.82
C ASP A 313 -22.29 -14.45 6.89
N GLY A 314 -21.07 -14.10 7.33
CA GLY A 314 -19.84 -14.26 6.54
C GLY A 314 -19.79 -13.37 5.31
N VAL A 315 -20.42 -12.19 5.37
CA VAL A 315 -20.48 -11.23 4.25
C VAL A 315 -19.07 -10.73 3.93
N ARG A 316 -18.67 -10.80 2.66
CA ARG A 316 -17.39 -10.25 2.22
C ARG A 316 -17.51 -8.76 2.02
N THR A 317 -16.56 -8.00 2.56
CA THR A 317 -16.52 -6.54 2.38
C THR A 317 -16.44 -6.14 0.91
N ASP A 318 -15.75 -6.92 0.08
CA ASP A 318 -15.65 -6.68 -1.36
C ASP A 318 -17.02 -6.76 -2.07
N ASP A 319 -17.93 -7.64 -1.61
CA ASP A 319 -19.30 -7.75 -2.16
C ASP A 319 -20.12 -6.50 -1.81
N VAL A 320 -19.99 -6.01 -0.57
CA VAL A 320 -20.62 -4.77 -0.11
C VAL A 320 -20.12 -3.55 -0.89
N ILE A 321 -18.81 -3.49 -1.16
CA ILE A 321 -18.22 -2.43 -1.98
C ILE A 321 -18.74 -2.49 -3.41
N ALA A 322 -18.80 -3.69 -4.00
CA ALA A 322 -19.34 -3.88 -5.34
C ALA A 322 -20.80 -3.41 -5.43
N ALA A 323 -21.62 -3.72 -4.41
CA ALA A 323 -22.99 -3.23 -4.33
C ALA A 323 -23.06 -1.70 -4.24
N ALA A 324 -22.20 -1.06 -3.45
CA ALA A 324 -22.13 0.40 -3.36
C ALA A 324 -21.71 1.06 -4.68
N VAL A 325 -20.75 0.47 -5.40
CA VAL A 325 -20.32 0.93 -6.73
C VAL A 325 -21.46 0.80 -7.76
N GLN A 326 -22.20 -0.31 -7.73
CA GLN A 326 -23.34 -0.55 -8.64
C GLN A 326 -24.52 0.39 -8.35
N ALA A 327 -24.80 0.69 -7.08
CA ALA A 327 -25.92 1.56 -6.70
C ALA A 327 -25.77 3.01 -7.18
N VAL A 328 -24.52 3.45 -7.40
CA VAL A 328 -24.17 4.80 -7.87
C VAL A 328 -23.96 4.83 -9.41
N GLY A 329 -23.86 3.65 -10.03
CA GLY A 329 -23.53 3.42 -11.45
C GLY A 329 -24.62 3.80 -12.42
#